data_AF-A0A662BHE0-F1
#
_entry.id   AF-A0A662BHE0-F1
#
_cell.length_a   1.000
_cell.length_b   1.000
_cell.length_c   1.000
_cell.angle_alpha   90.00
_cell.angle_beta   90.00
_cell.angle_gamma   90.00
#
_symmetry.space_group_name_H-M   'P 1'
#
loop_
_entity.id
_entity.type
_entity.pdbx_description
1 polymer ?
#
loop_
_entity_poly.entity_id
_entity_poly.type
_entity_poly.pdbx_seq_one_letter_code
_entity_poly.pdbx_strand_id
1 'polypeptide(L)'
;MAIIMKNILVLICLVFSLSVSAQKQNPPKILWKSIQSENFSVIFPTKIEAEAQRIANTLEWVYKFDTKTLNVKPKPVSLVLYNKSMTSNAYAA
;
A
#
# COMPACT_ATOMS: atom_id res chain seq x y z
N MET A 1 22.31 30.77 32.70
CA MET A 1 21.07 30.97 31.91
C MET A 1 21.17 30.37 30.51
N ALA A 2 22.22 30.67 29.73
CA ALA A 2 22.40 30.14 28.36
C ALA A 2 22.45 28.59 28.25
N ILE A 3 23.05 27.90 29.23
CA ILE A 3 23.13 26.43 29.24
C ILE A 3 21.75 25.79 29.42
N ILE A 4 20.92 26.34 30.30
CA ILE A 4 19.55 25.87 30.55
C ILE A 4 18.71 26.05 29.28
N MET A 5 18.84 27.19 28.61
CA MET A 5 18.14 27.48 27.36
C MET A 5 18.56 26.54 26.22
N LYS A 6 19.85 26.20 26.12
CA LYS A 6 20.37 25.21 25.17
C LYS A 6 19.79 23.81 25.42
N ASN A 7 19.72 23.39 26.68
CA ASN A 7 19.20 22.07 27.04
C ASN A 7 17.69 21.96 26.75
N ILE A 8 16.93 23.04 26.94
CA ILE A 8 15.52 23.12 26.56
C ILE A 8 15.34 23.00 25.04
N LEU A 9 16.17 23.72 24.26
CA LEU A 9 16.13 23.64 22.80
C LEU A 9 16.42 22.22 22.29
N VAL A 10 17.42 21.54 22.87
CA VAL A 10 17.76 20.15 22.53
C VAL A 10 16.61 19.20 22.85
N LEU A 11 15.96 19.38 24.01
CA LEU A 11 14.82 18.56 24.41
C LEU A 11 13.64 18.74 23.43
N ILE A 12 13.35 19.98 23.02
CA ILE A 12 12.29 20.27 22.04
C ILE A 12 12.58 19.60 20.69
N CYS A 13 13.81 19.68 20.19
CA CYS A 13 14.22 18.98 18.97
C CYS A 13 14.07 17.46 19.08
N LEU A 14 14.41 16.88 20.23
CA LEU A 14 14.31 15.43 20.46
C LEU A 14 12.85 14.95 20.51
N VAL A 15 11.93 15.75 21.06
CA VAL A 15 10.50 15.42 21.10
C VAL A 15 9.88 15.53 19.70
N PHE A 16 10.31 16.50 18.89
CA PHE A 16 9.84 16.65 17.51
C PHE A 16 10.29 15.50 16.60
N SER A 17 11.52 14.98 16.77
CA SER A 17 12.02 13.88 15.94
C SER A 17 11.32 12.54 16.20
N LEU A 18 10.64 12.36 17.33
CA LEU A 18 9.83 11.17 17.61
C LEU A 18 8.47 11.17 16.87
N SER A 19 8.07 12.29 16.27
CA SER A 19 6.77 12.45 15.58
C SER A 19 6.81 12.03 14.11
N VAL A 20 7.58 10.99 13.75
CA VAL A 20 7.64 10.46 12.38
C VAL A 20 6.34 9.72 12.05
N SER A 21 5.39 10.43 11.45
CA SER A 21 4.08 9.88 11.08
C SER A 21 4.11 9.00 9.83
N ALA A 22 5.13 9.14 8.98
CA ALA A 22 5.24 8.41 7.71
C ALA A 22 5.30 6.88 7.88
N GLN A 23 5.94 6.38 8.96
CA GLN A 23 6.12 4.95 9.19
C GLN A 23 4.84 4.23 9.66
N LYS A 24 3.78 4.97 10.05
CA LYS A 24 2.51 4.36 10.50
C LYS A 24 1.71 3.74 9.34
N GLN A 25 1.92 4.21 8.11
CA GLN A 25 1.14 3.76 6.95
C GLN A 25 1.73 2.51 6.29
N ASN A 26 3.04 2.34 6.36
CA ASN A 26 3.73 1.16 5.83
C ASN A 26 4.59 0.49 6.92
N PRO A 27 3.96 -0.30 7.82
CA PRO A 27 4.72 -0.99 8.86
C PRO A 27 5.71 -2.00 8.24
N PRO A 28 6.95 -2.11 8.75
CA PRO A 28 8.02 -2.89 8.13
C PRO A 28 7.83 -4.42 8.14
N LYS A 29 6.76 -4.95 8.75
CA LYS A 29 6.53 -6.39 8.96
C LYS A 29 5.24 -6.90 8.29
N ILE A 30 5.01 -6.51 7.04
CA ILE A 30 3.89 -7.05 6.25
C ILE A 30 4.36 -8.31 5.52
N LEU A 31 3.68 -9.43 5.78
CA LEU A 31 3.86 -10.67 5.02
C LEU A 31 2.98 -10.63 3.77
N TRP A 32 3.61 -10.56 2.62
CA TRP A 32 2.94 -10.47 1.32
C TRP A 32 2.76 -11.85 0.68
N LYS A 33 1.64 -12.02 -0.02
CA LYS A 33 1.35 -13.15 -0.93
C LYS A 33 0.88 -12.59 -2.27
N SER A 34 0.87 -13.44 -3.28
CA SER A 34 0.29 -13.11 -4.59
C SER A 34 -0.59 -14.22 -5.13
N ILE A 35 -1.63 -13.83 -5.85
CA ILE A 35 -2.47 -14.71 -6.66
C ILE A 35 -2.18 -14.38 -8.13
N GLN A 36 -1.76 -15.39 -8.88
CA GLN A 36 -1.56 -15.29 -10.33
C GLN A 36 -2.78 -15.83 -11.06
N SER A 37 -3.30 -15.06 -12.00
CA SER A 37 -4.40 -15.41 -12.90
C SER A 37 -4.01 -15.05 -14.34
N GLU A 38 -4.88 -15.30 -15.31
CA GLU A 38 -4.55 -15.10 -16.73
C GLU A 38 -4.30 -13.63 -17.04
N ASN A 39 -5.12 -12.74 -16.49
CA ASN A 39 -5.15 -11.32 -16.80
C ASN A 39 -4.71 -10.44 -15.62
N PHE A 40 -4.57 -11.00 -14.42
CA PHE A 40 -4.19 -10.24 -13.22
C PHE A 40 -3.15 -10.94 -12.33
N SER A 41 -2.30 -10.13 -11.71
CA SER A 41 -1.44 -10.51 -10.58
C SER A 41 -1.86 -9.70 -9.36
N VAL A 42 -2.50 -10.33 -8.37
CA VAL A 42 -3.01 -9.65 -7.18
C VAL A 42 -2.04 -9.87 -6.03
N ILE A 43 -1.39 -8.81 -5.55
CA ILE A 43 -0.39 -8.80 -4.49
C ILE A 43 -1.02 -8.21 -3.23
N PHE A 44 -0.95 -8.90 -2.09
CA PHE A 44 -1.71 -8.52 -0.90
C PHE A 44 -1.04 -8.99 0.41
N PRO A 45 -1.33 -8.33 1.56
CA PRO A 45 -0.99 -8.84 2.87
C PRO A 45 -1.73 -10.14 3.18
N THR A 46 -1.03 -11.14 3.70
CA THR A 46 -1.58 -12.47 4.07
C THR A 46 -2.88 -12.39 4.88
N LYS A 47 -3.05 -11.34 5.70
CA LYS A 47 -4.25 -11.12 6.54
C LYS A 47 -5.55 -10.87 5.76
N ILE A 48 -5.50 -10.55 4.47
CA ILE A 48 -6.67 -10.24 3.65
C ILE A 48 -6.86 -11.23 2.48
N GLU A 49 -6.34 -12.45 2.61
CA GLU A 49 -6.35 -13.46 1.53
C GLU A 49 -7.73 -13.78 0.97
N ALA A 50 -8.75 -13.92 1.84
CA ALA A 50 -10.11 -14.18 1.39
C ALA A 50 -10.67 -13.06 0.50
N GLU A 51 -10.37 -11.80 0.84
CA GLU A 51 -10.79 -10.64 0.05
C GLU A 51 -10.00 -10.53 -1.25
N ALA A 52 -8.69 -10.80 -1.20
CA ALA A 52 -7.85 -10.86 -2.39
C ALA A 52 -8.32 -11.91 -3.40
N GLN A 53 -8.76 -13.08 -2.94
CA GLN A 53 -9.32 -14.12 -3.79
C GLN A 53 -10.65 -13.70 -4.43
N ARG A 54 -11.54 -13.06 -3.65
CA ARG A 54 -12.80 -12.50 -4.17
C ARG A 54 -12.52 -11.47 -5.26
N ILE A 55 -11.57 -10.57 -5.03
CA ILE A 55 -11.18 -9.53 -5.99
C ILE A 55 -10.59 -10.17 -7.26
N ALA A 56 -9.65 -11.11 -7.14
CA ALA A 56 -9.06 -11.79 -8.29
C ALA A 56 -10.12 -12.47 -9.17
N ASN A 57 -11.05 -13.21 -8.56
CA ASN A 57 -12.13 -13.87 -9.28
C ASN A 57 -13.08 -12.87 -9.96
N THR A 58 -13.38 -11.76 -9.28
CA THR A 58 -14.24 -10.71 -9.82
C THR A 58 -13.60 -10.02 -11.02
N LEU A 59 -12.31 -9.68 -10.92
CA LEU A 59 -11.56 -9.05 -12.00
C LEU A 59 -11.51 -9.92 -13.25
N GLU A 60 -11.24 -11.23 -13.09
CA GLU A 60 -11.25 -12.17 -14.22
C GLU A 60 -12.64 -12.31 -14.87
N TRP A 61 -13.71 -12.26 -14.06
CA TRP A 61 -15.06 -12.27 -14.59
C TRP A 61 -15.39 -10.99 -15.38
N VAL A 62 -15.07 -9.82 -14.81
CA VAL A 62 -15.31 -8.50 -15.44
C VAL A 62 -14.48 -8.33 -16.71
N TYR A 63 -13.23 -8.78 -16.73
CA TYR A 63 -12.31 -8.63 -17.87
C TYR A 63 -12.93 -9.11 -19.19
N LYS A 64 -13.72 -10.20 -19.16
CA LYS A 64 -14.40 -10.74 -20.34
C LYS A 64 -15.37 -9.74 -20.99
N PHE A 65 -15.97 -8.87 -20.19
CA PHE A 65 -16.94 -7.87 -20.66
C PHE A 65 -16.25 -6.55 -20.97
N ASP A 66 -15.35 -6.09 -20.09
CA ASP A 66 -14.62 -4.82 -20.27
C ASP A 66 -13.76 -4.80 -21.52
N THR A 67 -13.20 -5.96 -21.89
CA THR A 67 -12.33 -6.07 -23.08
C THR A 67 -13.09 -6.40 -24.36
N LYS A 68 -14.42 -6.62 -24.30
CA LYS A 68 -15.21 -7.12 -25.44
C LYS A 68 -15.14 -6.24 -26.69
N THR A 69 -15.05 -4.93 -26.51
CA THR A 69 -14.96 -3.96 -27.61
C THR A 69 -13.53 -3.58 -27.97
N LEU A 70 -12.54 -4.12 -27.25
CA LEU A 70 -11.14 -3.92 -27.56
C LEU A 70 -10.76 -4.89 -28.68
N ASN A 71 -10.22 -4.36 -29.78
CA ASN A 71 -9.72 -5.19 -30.88
C ASN A 71 -8.34 -5.80 -30.59
N VAL A 72 -7.96 -5.86 -29.31
CA VAL A 72 -6.66 -6.30 -28.80
C VAL A 72 -6.87 -6.98 -27.45
N LYS A 73 -5.99 -7.91 -27.07
CA LYS A 73 -5.94 -8.48 -25.73
C LYS A 73 -5.03 -7.61 -24.84
N PRO A 74 -5.55 -6.93 -23.80
CA PRO A 74 -4.71 -6.20 -22.86
C PRO A 74 -3.69 -7.10 -22.17
N LYS A 75 -2.51 -6.54 -21.89
CA LYS A 75 -1.48 -7.22 -21.09
C LYS A 75 -1.97 -7.44 -19.65
N PRO A 76 -1.48 -8.50 -18.97
CA PRO A 76 -1.84 -8.72 -17.57
C PRO A 76 -1.48 -7.53 -16.68
N VAL A 77 -2.37 -7.22 -15.72
CA VAL A 77 -2.24 -6.07 -14.82
C VAL A 77 -1.88 -6.53 -13.40
N SER A 78 -0.90 -5.88 -12.78
CA SER A 78 -0.58 -6.13 -11.37
C SER A 78 -1.36 -5.17 -10.46
N LEU A 79 -2.07 -5.72 -9.47
CA LEU A 79 -2.84 -4.99 -8.49
C LEU A 79 -2.25 -5.21 -7.09
N VAL A 80 -1.87 -4.13 -6.42
CA VAL A 80 -1.40 -4.17 -5.03
C VAL A 80 -2.52 -3.74 -4.10
N LEU A 81 -2.94 -4.64 -3.21
CA LEU A 81 -3.97 -4.39 -2.21
C LEU A 81 -3.36 -4.07 -0.87
N TYR A 82 -3.91 -3.07 -0.19
CA TYR A 82 -3.55 -2.71 1.18
C TYR A 82 -4.73 -2.92 2.10
N ASN A 83 -4.47 -3.30 3.35
CA ASN A 83 -5.51 -3.52 4.37
C ASN A 83 -5.87 -2.25 5.17
N LYS A 84 -5.33 -1.10 4.77
CA LYS A 84 -5.53 0.21 5.40
C LYS A 84 -5.57 1.29 4.34
N SER A 85 -6.37 2.33 4.57
CA SER A 85 -6.37 3.53 3.74
C SER A 85 -5.03 4.26 3.83
N MET A 86 -4.51 4.69 2.68
CA MET A 86 -3.37 5.60 2.62
C MET A 86 -3.87 7.05 2.60
N THR A 87 -3.13 7.93 3.26
CA THR A 87 -3.31 9.38 3.10
C THR A 87 -2.41 9.83 1.98
N SER A 88 -2.98 10.55 1.01
CA SER A 88 -2.19 11.18 -0.04
C SER A 88 -1.19 12.16 0.58
N ASN A 89 0.09 11.88 0.39
CA ASN A 89 1.20 12.66 0.94
C ASN A 89 2.30 12.90 -0.12
N ALA A 90 1.98 12.70 -1.41
CA ALA A 90 2.91 12.75 -2.54
C ALA A 90 4.13 11.82 -2.41
N TYR A 91 4.09 10.83 -1.51
CA TYR A 91 5.10 9.79 -1.43
C TYR A 91 4.93 8.81 -2.60
N ALA A 92 5.96 8.70 -3.44
CA ALA A 92 6.08 7.65 -4.44
C ALA A 92 7.02 6.57 -3.87
N ALA A 93 6.50 5.35 -3.76
CA ALA A 93 7.26 4.17 -3.37
C ALA A 93 7.99 3.57 -4.59
#